data_AF-A0A8I1AXJ8-F1
#
_entry.id   AF-A0A8I1AXJ8-F1
#
_cell.length_a   1.000
_cell.length_b   1.000
_cell.length_c   1.000
_cell.angle_alpha   90.00
_cell.angle_beta   90.00
_cell.angle_gamma   90.00
#
_symmetry.space_group_name_H-M   'P 1'
#
loop_
_entity.id
_entity.type
_entity.pdbx_description
1 polymer ?
#
loop_
_entity_poly.entity_id
_entity_poly.type
_entity_poly.pdbx_seq_one_letter_code
_entity_poly.pdbx_strand_id
1 'polypeptide(L)'
;ALTILLIALTLVFLLATATIWPFSAWSGNAVSVTVLVALLVCLIPTTIGGLLSAIGVAGMSRMLGANVIATSGRAVEAAGDVDVLLLDKTGTITLGNRQASAFLPAQGVEEKTLADAAQLSSL
;
A
#
# COMPACT_ATOMS: atom_id res chain seq x y z
N ALA A 1 1.31 -9.41 -10.02
CA ALA A 1 2.43 -9.73 -10.93
C ALA A 1 3.53 -10.53 -10.23
N LEU A 2 4.08 -10.04 -9.11
CA LEU A 2 5.21 -10.68 -8.41
C LEU A 2 4.93 -12.11 -7.94
N THR A 3 3.75 -12.39 -7.36
CA THR A 3 3.37 -13.76 -6.96
C THR A 3 3.41 -14.76 -8.11
N ILE A 4 2.94 -14.34 -9.29
CA ILE A 4 2.95 -15.18 -10.51
C ILE A 4 4.40 -15.45 -10.94
N LEU A 5 5.26 -14.44 -10.90
CA LEU A 5 6.69 -14.58 -11.20
C LEU A 5 7.37 -15.56 -10.24
N LEU A 6 7.11 -15.45 -8.93
CA LEU A 6 7.69 -16.35 -7.93
C LEU A 6 7.23 -17.80 -8.12
N ILE A 7 5.95 -18.02 -8.43
CA ILE A 7 5.41 -19.34 -8.75
C ILE A 7 6.10 -19.90 -10.00
N ALA A 8 6.20 -19.10 -11.07
CA ALA A 8 6.82 -19.52 -12.32
C ALA A 8 8.29 -19.92 -12.12
N LEU A 9 9.09 -19.09 -11.43
CA LEU A 9 10.49 -19.38 -11.13
C LEU A 9 10.64 -20.64 -10.27
N THR A 10 9.77 -20.82 -9.26
CA THR A 10 9.79 -22.01 -8.40
C THR A 10 9.54 -23.27 -9.22
N LEU A 11 8.56 -23.27 -10.13
CA LEU A 11 8.28 -24.40 -11.00
C LEU A 11 9.43 -24.70 -11.96
N VAL A 12 10.02 -23.68 -12.57
CA VAL A 12 11.17 -23.83 -13.48
C VAL A 12 12.36 -24.45 -12.74
N PHE A 13 12.73 -23.93 -11.57
CA PHE A 13 13.87 -24.46 -10.80
C PHE A 13 13.61 -25.84 -10.21
N LEU A 14 12.36 -26.13 -9.84
CA LEU A 14 11.96 -27.47 -9.41
C LEU A 14 12.17 -28.48 -10.54
N LEU A 15 11.66 -28.20 -11.74
CA LEU A 15 11.81 -29.08 -12.90
C LEU A 15 13.29 -29.21 -13.30
N ALA A 16 14.03 -28.11 -13.36
CA ALA A 16 15.45 -28.13 -13.65
C ALA A 16 16.22 -29.02 -12.65
N THR A 17 15.99 -28.84 -11.35
CA THR A 17 16.67 -29.64 -10.32
C THR A 17 16.25 -31.11 -10.35
N ALA A 18 14.96 -31.39 -10.58
CA ALA A 18 14.44 -32.76 -10.69
C ALA A 18 15.07 -33.51 -11.89
N THR A 19 15.33 -32.83 -13.01
CA THR A 19 15.97 -33.45 -14.18
C THR A 19 17.45 -33.76 -14.01
N ILE A 20 18.15 -33.12 -13.05
CA ILE A 20 19.56 -33.40 -12.79
C ILE A 20 19.77 -34.82 -12.26
N TRP A 21 18.83 -35.34 -11.46
CA TRP A 21 18.96 -36.68 -10.89
C TRP A 21 19.05 -37.78 -11.97
N PRO A 22 18.11 -37.93 -12.92
CA PRO A 22 18.19 -38.97 -13.94
C PRO A 22 19.40 -38.80 -14.86
N PHE A 23 19.81 -37.57 -15.19
CA PHE A 23 21.01 -37.33 -16.00
C PHE A 23 22.30 -37.75 -15.28
N SER A 24 22.42 -37.39 -13.99
CA SER A 24 23.59 -37.77 -13.19
C SER A 24 23.66 -39.28 -12.95
N ALA A 25 22.52 -39.91 -12.67
CA ALA A 25 22.42 -41.37 -12.52
C ALA A 25 22.80 -42.10 -13.81
N TRP A 26 22.37 -41.58 -14.98
CA TRP A 26 22.76 -42.14 -16.27
C TRP A 26 24.26 -41.99 -16.57
N SER A 27 24.86 -40.86 -16.15
CA SER A 27 26.31 -40.61 -16.33
C SER A 27 27.24 -41.44 -15.44
N GLY A 28 26.69 -42.27 -14.56
CA GLY A 28 27.43 -43.21 -13.71
C GLY A 28 27.69 -42.76 -12.27
N ASN A 29 27.44 -41.48 -11.94
CA ASN A 29 27.54 -40.96 -10.58
C ASN A 29 26.30 -40.11 -10.25
N ALA A 30 25.31 -40.73 -9.60
CA ALA A 30 24.11 -40.03 -9.17
C ALA A 30 24.45 -38.96 -8.12
N VAL A 31 23.99 -37.74 -8.36
CA VAL A 31 24.07 -36.65 -7.36
C VAL A 31 23.20 -37.04 -6.17
N SER A 32 23.72 -36.85 -4.95
CA SER A 32 22.96 -37.16 -3.75
C SER A 32 21.71 -36.28 -3.65
N VAL A 33 20.64 -36.83 -3.07
CA VAL A 33 19.40 -36.09 -2.82
C VAL A 33 19.67 -34.85 -1.96
N THR A 34 20.61 -34.93 -1.02
CA THR A 34 21.01 -33.79 -0.17
C THR A 34 21.58 -32.62 -0.96
N VAL A 35 22.39 -32.88 -1.98
CA VAL A 35 22.95 -31.83 -2.86
C VAL A 35 21.86 -31.23 -3.74
N LEU A 36 20.94 -32.05 -4.26
CA LEU A 36 19.81 -31.56 -5.05
C LEU A 36 18.87 -30.68 -4.23
N VAL A 37 18.58 -31.05 -2.98
CA VAL A 37 17.79 -30.23 -2.07
C VAL A 37 18.50 -28.90 -1.77
N ALA A 38 19.80 -28.93 -1.47
CA ALA A 38 20.57 -27.72 -1.24
C ALA A 38 20.56 -26.79 -2.47
N LEU A 39 20.77 -27.35 -3.67
CA LEU A 39 20.70 -26.63 -4.93
C LEU A 39 19.33 -25.98 -5.14
N LEU A 40 18.24 -26.74 -4.93
CA LEU A 40 16.88 -26.23 -5.07
C LEU A 40 16.62 -25.05 -4.12
N VAL A 41 17.02 -25.17 -2.85
CA VAL A 41 16.86 -24.10 -1.84
C VAL A 41 17.64 -22.84 -2.22
N CYS A 42 18.86 -23.00 -2.77
CA CYS A 42 19.66 -21.88 -3.24
C CYS A 42 19.10 -21.19 -4.49
N LEU A 43 18.36 -21.92 -5.34
CA LEU A 43 17.79 -21.40 -6.58
C LEU A 43 16.40 -20.75 -6.39
N ILE A 44 15.55 -21.34 -5.54
CA ILE A 44 14.21 -20.78 -5.28
C ILE A 44 14.37 -19.39 -4.64
N PRO A 45 13.59 -18.37 -5.09
CA PRO A 45 13.65 -17.00 -4.57
C PRO A 45 13.01 -16.86 -3.17
N THR A 46 13.45 -17.68 -2.20
CA THR A 46 12.93 -17.77 -0.84
C THR A 46 13.10 -16.47 -0.05
N THR A 47 14.21 -15.75 -0.29
CA THR A 47 14.46 -14.45 0.33
C THR A 47 13.36 -13.44 0.01
N ILE A 48 13.04 -13.27 -1.27
CA ILE A 48 12.01 -12.32 -1.70
C ILE A 48 10.62 -12.78 -1.23
N GLY A 49 10.35 -14.09 -1.33
CA GLY A 49 9.09 -14.67 -0.85
C GLY A 49 8.83 -14.42 0.64
N GLY A 50 9.86 -14.51 1.48
CA GLY A 50 9.76 -14.21 2.92
C GLY A 50 9.65 -12.71 3.21
N LEU A 51 10.41 -11.88 2.49
CA LEU A 51 10.44 -10.44 2.72
C LEU A 51 9.14 -9.74 2.33
N LEU A 52 8.41 -10.23 1.32
CA LEU A 52 7.13 -9.66 0.87
C LEU A 52 6.13 -9.45 2.01
N SER A 53 5.92 -10.48 2.83
CA SER A 53 5.00 -10.41 3.97
C SER A 53 5.48 -9.42 5.03
N ALA A 54 6.80 -9.38 5.29
CA ALA A 54 7.38 -8.46 6.27
C ALA A 54 7.25 -6.99 5.81
N ILE A 55 7.48 -6.72 4.52
CA ILE A 55 7.33 -5.40 3.93
C ILE A 55 5.89 -4.92 4.02
N GLY A 56 4.91 -5.78 3.71
CA GLY A 56 3.49 -5.46 3.81
C GLY A 56 3.08 -5.05 5.23
N VAL A 57 3.50 -5.82 6.25
CA VAL A 57 3.21 -5.51 7.65
C VAL A 57 3.90 -4.21 8.09
N ALA A 58 5.17 -4.03 7.74
CA ALA A 58 5.90 -2.80 8.06
C ALA A 58 5.25 -1.55 7.44
N GLY A 59 4.75 -1.67 6.20
CA GLY A 59 4.01 -0.60 5.53
C GLY A 59 2.72 -0.23 6.27
N MET A 60 1.95 -1.22 6.70
CA MET A 60 0.72 -1.01 7.47
C MET A 60 0.99 -0.36 8.84
N SER A 61 2.02 -0.79 9.56
CA SER A 61 2.40 -0.18 10.84
C SER A 61 2.79 1.29 10.69
N ARG A 62 3.48 1.66 9.60
CA ARG A 62 3.82 3.07 9.31
C ARG A 62 2.58 3.92 9.04
N MET A 63 1.58 3.40 8.32
CA MET A 63 0.32 4.11 8.08
C MET A 63 -0.45 4.35 9.38
N LEU A 64 -0.51 3.35 10.26
CA LEU A 64 -1.15 3.51 11.57
C LEU A 64 -0.42 4.59 12.41
N GLY A 65 0.90 4.62 12.38
CA GLY A 65 1.70 5.68 13.02
C GLY A 65 1.46 7.08 12.44
N ALA A 66 0.97 7.18 11.21
CA ALA A 66 0.56 8.41 10.56
C ALA A 66 -0.93 8.75 10.74
N ASN A 67 -1.64 8.04 11.63
CA ASN A 67 -3.09 8.15 11.85
C ASN A 67 -3.93 7.82 10.61
N VAL A 68 -3.42 6.97 9.72
CA VAL A 68 -4.14 6.49 8.54
C VAL A 68 -4.58 5.04 8.78
N ILE A 69 -5.89 4.79 8.74
CA ILE A 69 -6.46 3.45 8.83
C ILE A 69 -6.59 2.88 7.41
N ALA A 70 -5.68 1.98 7.05
CA ALA A 70 -5.77 1.22 5.81
C ALA A 70 -6.58 -0.07 6.04
N THR A 71 -7.53 -0.35 5.14
CA THR A 71 -8.37 -1.55 5.23
C THR A 71 -7.66 -2.83 4.75
N SER A 72 -6.57 -2.69 3.99
CA SER A 72 -5.74 -3.81 3.53
C SER A 72 -4.34 -3.34 3.17
N GLY A 73 -3.35 -4.25 3.19
CA GLY A 73 -2.00 -3.99 2.67
C GLY A 73 -2.01 -3.62 1.19
N ARG A 74 -2.92 -4.21 0.40
CA ARG A 74 -3.09 -3.88 -1.02
C ARG A 74 -3.52 -2.43 -1.24
N ALA A 75 -4.30 -1.84 -0.33
CA ALA A 75 -4.65 -0.43 -0.42
C ALA A 75 -3.42 0.47 -0.24
N VAL A 76 -2.49 0.10 0.64
CA VAL A 76 -1.22 0.81 0.86
C VAL A 76 -0.30 0.69 -0.35
N GLU A 77 -0.18 -0.52 -0.92
CA GLU A 77 0.59 -0.73 -2.15
C GLU A 77 0.01 0.07 -3.32
N ALA A 78 -1.30 0.00 -3.53
CA ALA A 78 -1.98 0.73 -4.61
C ALA A 78 -1.84 2.24 -4.45
N ALA A 79 -1.90 2.77 -3.23
CA ALA A 79 -1.67 4.18 -2.95
C ALA A 79 -0.23 4.64 -3.26
N GLY A 80 0.75 3.73 -3.32
CA GLY A 80 2.10 4.04 -3.76
C GLY A 80 2.28 4.07 -5.28
N ASP A 81 1.32 3.52 -6.03
CA ASP A 81 1.31 3.39 -7.49
C ASP A 81 0.36 4.42 -8.15
N VAL A 82 -0.04 5.47 -7.42
CA VAL A 82 -0.90 6.54 -7.95
C VAL A 82 -0.07 7.69 -8.53
N ASP A 83 -0.39 8.10 -9.75
CA ASP A 83 0.25 9.26 -10.39
C ASP A 83 -0.44 10.59 -10.07
N VAL A 84 -1.74 10.54 -9.75
CA VAL A 84 -2.59 11.72 -9.56
C VAL A 84 -3.39 11.58 -8.27
N LEU A 85 -3.32 12.61 -7.42
CA LEU A 85 -4.13 12.74 -6.21
C LEU A 85 -5.26 13.73 -6.47
N LEU A 86 -6.51 13.26 -6.39
CA LEU A 86 -7.69 14.11 -6.43
C LEU A 86 -8.15 14.39 -5.01
N LEU A 87 -8.19 15.67 -4.63
CA LEU A 87 -8.67 16.10 -3.33
C LEU A 87 -10.07 16.70 -3.48
N ASP A 88 -11.02 16.20 -2.70
CA ASP A 88 -12.32 16.84 -2.57
C ASP A 88 -12.21 18.13 -1.74
N LYS A 89 -12.97 19.17 -2.10
CA LYS A 89 -12.89 20.46 -1.40
C LYS A 89 -13.80 20.51 -0.19
N THR A 90 -15.06 20.13 -0.34
CA THR A 90 -16.12 20.44 0.64
C THR A 90 -16.22 19.34 1.68
N GLY A 91 -15.86 19.62 2.93
CA GLY A 91 -15.86 18.62 4.01
C GLY A 91 -14.56 17.82 4.12
N THR A 92 -13.60 18.07 3.22
CA THR A 92 -12.24 17.47 3.25
C THR A 92 -11.17 18.56 3.41
N ILE A 93 -10.98 19.42 2.40
CA ILE A 93 -10.08 20.59 2.52
C ILE A 93 -10.71 21.67 3.41
N THR A 94 -12.02 21.90 3.25
CA THR A 94 -12.80 22.85 4.06
C THR A 94 -13.72 22.10 5.01
N LEU A 95 -14.24 22.79 6.03
CA LEU A 95 -15.17 22.22 7.03
C LEU A 95 -16.52 21.77 6.47
N GLY A 96 -16.83 22.07 5.20
CA GLY A 96 -18.04 21.60 4.52
C GLY A 96 -19.32 22.37 4.85
N ASN A 97 -19.35 23.16 5.93
CA ASN A 97 -20.44 24.08 6.26
C ASN A 97 -20.09 25.53 5.88
N ARG A 98 -21.12 26.33 5.59
CA ARG A 98 -20.95 27.78 5.38
C ARG A 98 -20.85 28.45 6.75
N GLN A 99 -19.79 29.21 6.97
CA GLN A 99 -19.63 30.05 8.16
C GLN A 99 -19.63 31.51 7.72
N ALA A 100 -20.24 32.37 8.52
CA ALA A 100 -20.12 33.81 8.33
C ALA A 100 -18.64 34.20 8.54
N SER A 101 -18.00 34.74 7.51
CA SER A 101 -16.57 35.08 7.54
C SER A 101 -16.32 36.57 7.77
N ALA A 102 -17.28 37.43 7.44
CA ALA A 102 -17.20 38.87 7.62
C ALA A 102 -18.60 39.48 7.73
N PHE A 103 -18.72 40.52 8.55
CA PHE A 103 -19.86 41.42 8.56
C PHE A 103 -19.51 42.64 7.71
N LEU A 104 -20.28 42.89 6.66
CA LEU A 104 -20.05 44.00 5.72
C LEU A 104 -21.13 45.07 5.92
N PRO A 105 -20.94 46.05 6.84
CA PRO A 105 -21.94 47.07 7.10
C PRO A 105 -22.08 48.05 5.93
N ALA A 106 -23.31 48.53 5.72
CA ALA A 106 -23.58 49.62 4.79
C ALA A 106 -23.02 50.95 5.33
N GLN A 107 -22.88 51.95 4.46
CA GLN A 107 -22.36 53.26 4.84
C GLN A 107 -23.21 53.89 5.97
N GLY A 108 -22.53 54.29 7.06
CA GLY A 108 -23.19 54.86 8.24
C GLY A 108 -23.75 53.84 9.23
N VAL A 109 -23.55 52.54 9.03
CA VAL A 109 -23.93 51.47 9.97
C VAL A 109 -22.68 50.94 10.67
N GLU A 110 -22.73 50.79 11.99
CA GLU A 110 -21.66 50.10 12.73
C GLU A 110 -21.74 48.59 12.54
N GLU A 111 -20.60 47.93 12.42
CA GLU A 111 -20.50 46.47 12.27
C GLU A 111 -21.21 45.73 13.40
N LYS A 112 -21.13 46.24 14.63
CA LYS A 112 -21.80 45.67 15.81
C LYS A 112 -23.32 45.67 15.66
N THR A 113 -23.91 46.75 15.15
CA THR A 113 -25.36 46.85 14.94
C THR A 113 -25.82 45.83 13.91
N LEU A 114 -25.05 45.63 12.83
CA LEU A 114 -25.34 44.62 11.83
C LEU A 114 -25.20 43.19 12.40
N ALA A 115 -24.18 42.93 13.22
CA ALA A 115 -23.97 41.62 13.85
C ALA A 115 -25.12 41.26 14.83
N ASP A 116 -25.55 42.19 15.69
CA ASP A 116 -26.67 41.98 16.62
C ASP A 116 -27.98 41.69 15.88
N ALA A 117 -28.28 42.46 14.82
CA ALA A 117 -29.47 42.24 14.00
C ALA A 117 -29.42 40.89 13.25
N ALA A 118 -28.25 40.54 12.69
CA ALA A 118 -28.03 39.27 12.01
C ALA A 118 -28.19 38.08 12.97
N GLN A 119 -27.69 38.19 14.21
CA GLN A 119 -27.86 37.17 15.24
C GLN A 119 -29.35 36.92 15.53
N LEU A 120 -30.12 37.98 15.80
CA LEU A 120 -31.55 37.88 16.10
C LEU A 120 -32.35 37.26 14.93
N SER A 121 -31.98 37.57 13.69
CA SER A 121 -32.65 37.04 12.50
C SER A 121 -32.29 35.58 12.15
N SER A 122 -31.21 35.05 12.76
CA SER A 122 -30.71 33.70 12.49
C SER A 122 -31.07 32.67 13.58
N LEU A 123 -31.79 33.09 14.63
CA LEU A 123 -32.40 32.23 15.66
C LEU A 123 -33.70 31.60 15.14
#